data_AF-A0A354CPX8-F1
#
_entry.id   AF-A0A354CPX8-F1
#
_cell.length_a   1.000
_cell.length_b   1.000
_cell.length_c   1.000
_cell.angle_alpha   90.00
_cell.angle_beta   90.00
_cell.angle_gamma   90.00
#
_symmetry.space_group_name_H-M   'P 1'
#
loop_
_entity.id
_entity.type
_entity.pdbx_description
1 polymer ?
#
loop_
_entity_poly.entity_id
_entity_poly.type
_entity_poly.pdbx_seq_one_letter_code
_entity_poly.pdbx_strand_id
1 'polypeptide(L)'
;TEIPYTMIGANIGKFLSDVIDLVETKKTSDIVDISNESSKEGIRIVLELKRNADVEKLKNMLYKKTKLEDTFGVNMLAIVDGKPETLGLKSIIKHHIDFQYQLATRKYNTLLARERDNKEIQEGLIKACDIIDLIIEILRGCKNRSQAKDCLVNGNVKDINFKSETSRKAASGLHFTERQASAILELRLYRLIGLEILELQKQYEQTLKKIAEYEKILGSRTAMKNVIKKDLQAIKKEYALPRKTVIEDAKAAVFEEEKVKEQEVVFIMDRFGYSKTIDIAAYERNMEAVHNENKYIFKCMNTDKIYIFTDNGNLHQIKVMDLPFTKFRDKGVPIDNVGNYDSSGENIVFLSAAGNITGCKLLFVTKQGMMKLVDTSEFEASKKTVAATKLADGDSIAAILKTDATVEVYSRFNYDGSMTEDEVIESSQNVVVRTENGVFLKFPLTEIPQKKKNAVGVRGIKLVKDDTVDDVYLIGNTEDVSTEYCGKTIDLGRMKLAHRDTKGTKVRV
;
A
#
# COMPACT_ATOMS: atom_id res chain seq x y z
N THR A 1 -25.81 -5.36 2.78
CA THR A 1 -26.60 -5.49 1.54
C THR A 1 -25.79 -5.16 0.31
N GLU A 2 -24.74 -4.35 0.44
CA GLU A 2 -23.82 -4.01 -0.64
C GLU A 2 -22.38 -4.10 -0.11
N ILE A 3 -21.41 -4.28 -1.01
CA ILE A 3 -19.98 -4.29 -0.68
C ILE A 3 -19.24 -3.25 -1.55
N PRO A 4 -18.13 -2.67 -1.07
CA PRO A 4 -17.35 -1.72 -1.85
C PRO A 4 -16.82 -2.29 -3.16
N TYR A 5 -16.69 -1.43 -4.17
CA TYR A 5 -16.14 -1.78 -5.48
C TYR A 5 -14.72 -2.39 -5.40
N THR A 6 -13.90 -1.95 -4.45
CA THR A 6 -12.55 -2.48 -4.25
C THR A 6 -12.52 -3.97 -3.84
N MET A 7 -13.67 -4.55 -3.47
CA MET A 7 -13.80 -5.94 -3.04
C MET A 7 -14.27 -6.91 -4.15
N ILE A 8 -14.41 -6.47 -5.41
CA ILE A 8 -14.96 -7.30 -6.51
C ILE A 8 -14.17 -8.60 -6.78
N GLY A 9 -12.86 -8.65 -6.50
CA GLY A 9 -12.06 -9.86 -6.70
C GLY A 9 -12.30 -10.94 -5.65
N ALA A 10 -12.24 -10.56 -4.37
CA ALA A 10 -12.36 -11.49 -3.24
C ALA A 10 -13.80 -11.61 -2.69
N ASN A 11 -14.72 -10.81 -3.24
CA ASN A 11 -16.15 -10.80 -2.96
C ASN A 11 -16.46 -10.69 -1.45
N ILE A 12 -17.62 -11.22 -1.07
CA ILE A 12 -18.08 -11.35 0.31
C ILE A 12 -17.07 -12.12 1.17
N GLY A 13 -16.33 -13.07 0.58
CA GLY A 13 -15.36 -13.91 1.29
C GLY A 13 -14.26 -13.11 2.01
N LYS A 14 -13.78 -12.02 1.42
CA LYS A 14 -12.77 -11.18 2.08
C LYS A 14 -13.31 -10.49 3.32
N PHE A 15 -14.53 -9.98 3.25
CA PHE A 15 -15.18 -9.39 4.42
C PHE A 15 -15.38 -10.43 5.53
N LEU A 16 -15.83 -11.65 5.17
CA LEU A 16 -15.98 -12.75 6.13
C LEU A 16 -14.64 -13.07 6.81
N SER A 17 -13.57 -13.22 6.04
CA SER A 17 -12.22 -13.48 6.57
C SER A 17 -11.73 -12.36 7.48
N ASP A 18 -11.90 -11.09 7.09
CA ASP A 18 -11.48 -9.95 7.91
C ASP A 18 -12.24 -9.95 9.24
N VAL A 19 -13.54 -10.28 9.25
CA VAL A 19 -14.32 -10.38 10.50
C VAL A 19 -13.86 -11.55 11.36
N ILE A 20 -13.62 -12.73 10.76
CA ILE A 20 -13.11 -13.90 11.48
C ILE A 20 -11.77 -13.56 12.15
N ASP A 21 -10.85 -12.92 11.44
CA ASP A 21 -9.55 -12.49 11.98
C ASP A 21 -9.74 -11.53 13.18
N LEU A 22 -10.71 -10.63 13.13
CA LEU A 22 -11.01 -9.72 14.25
C LEU A 22 -11.52 -10.45 15.50
N VAL A 23 -12.27 -11.54 15.32
CA VAL A 23 -12.76 -12.40 16.39
C VAL A 23 -11.63 -13.26 16.96
N GLU A 24 -10.83 -13.91 16.11
CA GLU A 24 -9.71 -14.78 16.52
C GLU A 24 -8.63 -13.99 17.25
N THR A 25 -8.32 -12.78 16.78
CA THR A 25 -7.34 -11.88 17.43
C THR A 25 -7.90 -11.17 18.67
N LYS A 26 -9.13 -11.49 19.09
CA LYS A 26 -9.84 -10.89 20.23
C LYS A 26 -9.92 -9.35 20.16
N LYS A 27 -9.88 -8.78 18.96
CA LYS A 27 -10.11 -7.34 18.75
C LYS A 27 -11.57 -6.96 18.95
N THR A 28 -12.47 -7.93 18.76
CA THR A 28 -13.87 -7.85 19.17
C THR A 28 -14.29 -9.15 19.81
N SER A 29 -15.05 -9.06 20.89
CA SER A 29 -15.72 -10.21 21.52
C SER A 29 -17.23 -10.19 21.30
N ASP A 30 -17.76 -9.18 20.61
CA ASP A 30 -19.19 -8.91 20.54
C ASP A 30 -19.89 -9.65 19.41
N ILE A 31 -19.13 -10.17 18.44
CA ILE A 31 -19.62 -10.99 17.33
C ILE A 31 -19.66 -12.45 17.79
N VAL A 32 -20.82 -13.08 17.67
CA VAL A 32 -21.07 -14.50 17.96
C VAL A 32 -20.85 -15.35 16.71
N ASP A 33 -21.47 -14.94 15.61
CA ASP A 33 -21.38 -15.64 14.33
C ASP A 33 -21.46 -14.66 13.14
N ILE A 34 -20.95 -15.10 11.99
CA ILE A 34 -21.10 -14.40 10.72
C ILE A 34 -21.53 -15.38 9.62
N SER A 35 -22.67 -15.07 9.01
CA SER A 35 -23.32 -15.93 8.02
C SER A 35 -23.58 -15.19 6.70
N ASN A 36 -23.35 -15.87 5.57
CA ASN A 36 -23.66 -15.35 4.24
C ASN A 36 -24.98 -15.95 3.72
N GLU A 37 -26.04 -15.14 3.76
CA GLU A 37 -27.39 -15.49 3.29
C GLU A 37 -27.68 -14.91 1.89
N SER A 38 -26.65 -14.64 1.09
CA SER A 38 -26.81 -14.07 -0.24
C SER A 38 -27.54 -15.02 -1.19
N SER A 39 -28.43 -14.47 -2.02
CA SER A 39 -29.25 -15.21 -2.97
C SER A 39 -29.18 -14.58 -4.37
N LYS A 40 -29.95 -15.10 -5.32
CA LYS A 40 -30.12 -14.47 -6.64
C LYS A 40 -30.73 -13.07 -6.56
N GLU A 41 -31.39 -12.74 -5.44
CA GLU A 41 -32.00 -11.44 -5.21
C GLU A 41 -30.99 -10.38 -4.75
N GLY A 42 -29.83 -10.80 -4.22
CA GLY A 42 -28.77 -9.87 -3.83
C GLY A 42 -27.87 -10.36 -2.70
N ILE A 43 -26.97 -9.48 -2.27
CA ILE A 43 -26.00 -9.74 -1.21
C ILE A 43 -26.65 -9.53 0.16
N ARG A 44 -26.58 -10.54 1.02
CA ARG A 44 -27.06 -10.48 2.41
C ARG A 44 -26.05 -11.16 3.33
N ILE A 45 -25.45 -10.37 4.21
CA ILE A 45 -24.47 -10.82 5.20
C ILE A 45 -25.06 -10.52 6.57
N VAL A 46 -25.12 -11.54 7.43
CA VAL A 46 -25.73 -11.47 8.76
C VAL A 46 -24.63 -11.63 9.81
N LEU A 47 -24.60 -10.70 10.75
CA LEU A 47 -23.72 -10.72 11.93
C LEU A 47 -24.60 -10.97 13.15
N GLU A 48 -24.39 -12.10 13.82
CA GLU A 48 -25.04 -12.38 15.10
C GLU A 48 -24.18 -11.79 16.23
N LEU A 49 -24.80 -11.00 17.11
CA LEU A 49 -24.10 -10.27 18.17
C LEU A 49 -24.49 -10.76 19.56
N LYS A 50 -23.59 -10.58 20.53
CA LYS A 50 -23.89 -10.86 21.94
C LYS A 50 -24.97 -9.94 22.48
N ARG A 51 -25.71 -10.45 23.46
CA ARG A 51 -26.73 -9.69 24.20
C ARG A 51 -26.04 -8.50 24.88
N ASN A 52 -26.42 -7.28 24.50
CA ASN A 52 -25.86 -5.97 24.91
C ASN A 52 -24.63 -5.46 24.12
N ALA A 53 -24.32 -6.01 22.95
CA ALA A 53 -23.30 -5.42 22.07
C ALA A 53 -23.70 -4.00 21.60
N ASP A 54 -22.73 -3.08 21.58
CA ASP A 54 -22.92 -1.74 21.00
C ASP A 54 -22.76 -1.81 19.48
N VAL A 55 -23.89 -1.77 18.78
CA VAL A 55 -23.96 -1.92 17.32
C VAL A 55 -23.25 -0.78 16.59
N GLU A 56 -23.32 0.47 17.09
CA GLU A 56 -22.70 1.62 16.44
C GLU A 56 -21.18 1.58 16.62
N LYS A 57 -20.70 1.23 17.82
CA LYS A 57 -19.26 1.01 18.07
C LYS A 57 -18.70 -0.09 17.16
N LEU A 58 -19.42 -1.20 17.05
CA LEU A 58 -19.02 -2.32 16.19
C LEU A 58 -19.01 -1.93 14.71
N LYS A 59 -20.02 -1.19 14.23
CA LYS A 59 -20.08 -0.70 12.86
C LYS A 59 -18.89 0.20 12.53
N ASN A 60 -18.57 1.16 13.40
CA ASN A 60 -17.41 2.04 13.23
C ASN A 60 -16.09 1.27 13.24
N MET A 61 -15.96 0.27 14.11
CA MET A 61 -14.81 -0.65 14.12
C MET A 61 -14.68 -1.40 12.81
N LEU A 62 -15.78 -1.98 12.30
CA LEU A 62 -15.78 -2.72 11.05
C LEU A 62 -15.38 -1.82 9.88
N TYR A 63 -15.88 -0.58 9.78
CA TYR A 63 -15.41 0.37 8.77
C TYR A 63 -13.91 0.63 8.86
N LYS A 64 -13.34 0.75 10.08
CA LYS A 64 -11.91 1.05 10.25
C LYS A 64 -10.97 -0.14 10.13
N LYS A 65 -11.42 -1.33 10.50
CA LYS A 65 -10.58 -2.53 10.62
C LYS A 65 -10.82 -3.55 9.51
N THR A 66 -11.83 -3.36 8.66
CA THR A 66 -12.11 -4.20 7.49
C THR A 66 -12.09 -3.36 6.21
N LYS A 67 -12.31 -4.01 5.06
CA LYS A 67 -12.41 -3.37 3.74
C LYS A 67 -13.77 -2.76 3.40
N LEU A 68 -14.70 -2.63 4.36
CA LEU A 68 -15.98 -1.95 4.14
C LEU A 68 -15.84 -0.44 3.85
N GLU A 69 -14.79 0.20 4.35
CA GLU A 69 -14.36 1.54 3.96
C GLU A 69 -12.97 1.41 3.34
N ASP A 70 -12.81 1.85 2.10
CA ASP A 70 -11.53 1.74 1.40
C ASP A 70 -11.25 2.97 0.55
N THR A 71 -9.98 3.18 0.25
CA THR A 71 -9.54 4.25 -0.63
C THR A 71 -9.45 3.75 -2.06
N PHE A 72 -9.92 4.54 -3.02
CA PHE A 72 -9.79 4.26 -4.44
C PHE A 72 -8.95 5.35 -5.11
N GLY A 73 -7.74 4.99 -5.55
CA GLY A 73 -6.84 5.90 -6.25
C GLY A 73 -7.34 6.19 -7.66
N VAL A 74 -7.81 7.41 -7.89
CA VAL A 74 -8.26 7.86 -9.22
C VAL A 74 -7.10 8.50 -9.97
N ASN A 75 -6.68 7.90 -11.08
CA ASN A 75 -5.72 8.49 -12.01
C ASN A 75 -6.28 8.50 -13.44
N MET A 76 -6.57 9.69 -13.96
CA MET A 76 -7.13 9.89 -15.31
C MET A 76 -6.00 9.99 -16.35
N LEU A 77 -5.36 8.87 -16.64
CA LEU A 77 -4.31 8.74 -17.65
C LEU A 77 -4.90 8.25 -18.99
N ALA A 78 -4.56 8.92 -20.10
CA ALA A 78 -5.02 8.52 -21.44
C ALA A 78 -3.94 8.78 -22.50
N ILE A 79 -4.13 8.24 -23.70
CA ILE A 79 -3.25 8.50 -24.85
C ILE A 79 -3.83 9.66 -25.67
N VAL A 80 -3.06 10.73 -25.81
CA VAL A 80 -3.35 11.88 -26.66
C VAL A 80 -2.27 11.95 -27.74
N ASP A 81 -2.66 11.87 -29.01
CA ASP A 81 -1.75 11.95 -30.17
C ASP A 81 -0.52 11.02 -30.06
N GLY A 82 -0.75 9.81 -29.55
CA GLY A 82 0.29 8.77 -29.40
C GLY A 82 1.15 8.90 -28.14
N LYS A 83 0.86 9.85 -27.24
CA LYS A 83 1.59 10.06 -25.98
C LYS A 83 0.70 9.86 -24.75
N PRO A 84 1.21 9.25 -23.67
CA PRO A 84 0.47 9.14 -22.41
C PRO A 84 0.44 10.50 -21.69
N GLU A 85 -0.75 11.00 -21.38
CA GLU A 85 -0.97 12.25 -20.68
C GLU A 85 -2.00 12.10 -19.57
N THR A 86 -1.78 12.79 -18.44
CA THR A 86 -2.75 12.88 -17.35
C THR A 86 -3.71 14.03 -17.61
N LEU A 87 -5.00 13.75 -17.67
CA LEU A 87 -6.02 14.71 -18.11
C LEU A 87 -7.06 14.98 -17.03
N GLY A 88 -7.51 16.23 -16.93
CA GLY A 88 -8.72 16.57 -16.17
C GLY A 88 -10.00 16.27 -16.97
N LEU A 89 -11.15 16.24 -16.28
CA LEU A 89 -12.47 15.95 -16.90
C LEU A 89 -12.80 16.86 -18.10
N LYS A 90 -12.50 18.17 -17.98
CA LYS A 90 -12.74 19.14 -19.06
C LYS A 90 -11.93 18.80 -20.32
N SER A 91 -10.67 18.39 -20.15
CA SER A 91 -9.78 18.02 -21.26
C SER A 91 -10.27 16.75 -21.94
N ILE A 92 -10.66 15.74 -21.17
CA ILE A 92 -11.24 14.49 -21.72
C ILE A 92 -12.48 14.78 -22.57
N ILE A 93 -13.42 15.59 -22.04
CA ILE A 93 -14.63 15.98 -22.78
C ILE A 93 -14.27 16.75 -24.05
N LYS A 94 -13.28 17.64 -24.00
CA LYS A 94 -12.81 18.40 -25.17
C LYS A 94 -12.27 17.47 -26.26
N HIS A 95 -11.35 16.55 -25.93
CA HIS A 95 -10.81 15.60 -26.89
C HIS A 95 -11.89 14.70 -27.48
N HIS A 96 -12.86 14.25 -26.66
CA HIS A 96 -13.99 13.49 -27.16
C HIS A 96 -14.83 14.29 -28.15
N ILE A 97 -15.12 15.57 -27.85
CA ILE A 97 -15.86 16.45 -28.77
C ILE A 97 -15.08 16.67 -30.06
N ASP A 98 -13.78 16.93 -30.01
CA ASP A 98 -12.96 17.14 -31.20
C ASP A 98 -12.97 15.88 -32.10
N PHE A 99 -12.90 14.69 -31.49
CA PHE A 99 -13.08 13.43 -32.20
C PHE A 99 -14.47 13.29 -32.84
N GLN A 100 -15.55 13.70 -32.15
CA GLN A 100 -16.89 13.70 -32.73
C GLN A 100 -17.00 14.63 -33.96
N TYR A 101 -16.34 15.80 -33.93
CA TYR A 101 -16.27 16.67 -35.10
C TYR A 101 -15.55 15.99 -36.26
N GLN A 102 -14.41 15.34 -36.02
CA GLN A 102 -13.68 14.61 -37.06
C GLN A 102 -14.53 13.50 -37.69
N LEU A 103 -15.21 12.70 -36.86
CA LEU A 103 -16.11 11.64 -37.33
C LEU A 103 -17.28 12.21 -38.15
N ALA A 104 -17.94 13.26 -37.64
CA ALA A 104 -19.06 13.89 -38.33
C ALA A 104 -18.62 14.49 -39.67
N THR A 105 -17.48 15.19 -39.72
CA THR A 105 -16.94 15.72 -40.97
C THR A 105 -16.65 14.61 -41.99
N ARG A 106 -16.02 13.50 -41.59
CA ARG A 106 -15.79 12.35 -42.49
C ARG A 106 -17.11 11.75 -43.01
N LYS A 107 -18.08 11.57 -42.11
CA LYS A 107 -19.42 11.07 -42.45
C LYS A 107 -20.09 11.97 -43.50
N TYR A 108 -20.17 13.27 -43.26
CA TYR A 108 -20.87 14.20 -44.16
C TYR A 108 -20.12 14.44 -45.47
N ASN A 109 -18.79 14.41 -45.49
CA ASN A 109 -18.02 14.42 -46.75
C ASN A 109 -18.35 13.20 -47.61
N THR A 110 -18.44 12.02 -46.99
CA THR A 110 -18.78 10.77 -47.70
C THR A 110 -20.21 10.82 -48.24
N LEU A 111 -21.17 11.29 -47.44
CA LEU A 111 -22.57 11.46 -47.87
C LEU A 111 -22.70 12.50 -48.98
N LEU A 112 -21.99 13.63 -48.88
CA LEU A 112 -21.99 14.67 -49.89
C LEU A 112 -21.42 14.19 -51.22
N ALA A 113 -20.29 13.47 -51.19
CA ALA A 113 -19.71 12.89 -52.41
C ALA A 113 -20.68 11.92 -53.09
N ARG A 114 -21.34 11.04 -52.31
CA ARG A 114 -22.34 10.11 -52.83
C ARG A 114 -23.54 10.82 -53.46
N GLU A 115 -24.07 11.85 -52.82
CA GLU A 115 -25.21 12.58 -53.38
C GLU A 115 -24.81 13.43 -54.61
N ARG A 116 -23.58 13.96 -54.68
CA ARG A 116 -23.06 14.63 -55.88
C ARG A 116 -22.94 13.67 -57.07
N ASP A 117 -22.49 12.45 -56.81
CA ASP A 117 -22.46 11.38 -57.82
C ASP A 117 -23.86 11.02 -58.33
N ASN A 118 -24.82 10.89 -57.41
CA ASN A 118 -26.23 10.65 -57.77
C ASN A 118 -26.78 11.79 -58.62
N LYS A 119 -26.50 13.04 -58.21
CA LYS A 119 -26.92 14.26 -58.90
C LYS A 119 -26.44 14.26 -60.36
N GLU A 120 -25.15 14.00 -60.59
CA GLU A 120 -24.55 13.96 -61.93
C GLU A 120 -25.31 12.98 -62.85
N ILE A 121 -25.58 11.77 -62.36
CA ILE A 121 -26.29 10.74 -63.12
C ILE A 121 -27.73 11.14 -63.38
N GLN A 122 -28.46 11.60 -62.36
CA GLN A 122 -29.86 12.01 -62.47
C GLN A 122 -30.04 13.18 -63.45
N GLU A 123 -29.18 14.19 -63.43
CA GLU A 123 -29.19 15.29 -64.40
C GLU A 123 -29.05 14.78 -65.83
N GLY A 124 -28.12 13.84 -66.06
CA GLY A 124 -27.91 13.24 -67.38
C GLY A 124 -29.12 12.45 -67.86
N LEU A 125 -29.75 11.66 -66.98
CA LEU A 125 -30.94 10.87 -67.30
C LEU A 125 -32.15 11.75 -67.60
N ILE A 126 -32.39 12.80 -66.80
CA ILE A 126 -33.50 13.74 -67.04
C ILE A 126 -33.31 14.42 -68.40
N LYS A 127 -32.11 14.96 -68.67
CA LYS A 127 -31.79 15.58 -69.96
C LYS A 127 -31.97 14.59 -71.11
N ALA A 128 -31.55 13.33 -70.95
CA ALA A 128 -31.71 12.31 -71.98
C ALA A 128 -33.17 11.95 -72.26
N CYS A 129 -34.03 11.94 -71.24
CA CYS A 129 -35.47 11.74 -71.42
C CYS A 129 -36.11 12.85 -72.25
N ASP A 130 -35.69 14.11 -72.06
CA ASP A 130 -36.21 15.26 -72.83
C ASP A 130 -35.85 15.21 -74.32
N ILE A 131 -34.73 14.57 -74.67
CA ILE A 131 -34.25 14.40 -76.06
C ILE A 131 -34.27 12.94 -76.51
N ILE A 132 -35.20 12.13 -76.00
CA ILE A 132 -35.17 10.67 -76.16
C ILE A 132 -35.22 10.21 -77.63
N ASP A 133 -35.94 10.92 -78.50
CA ASP A 133 -36.01 10.58 -79.93
C ASP A 133 -34.64 10.68 -80.61
N LEU A 134 -33.86 11.70 -80.26
CA LEU A 134 -32.49 11.89 -80.73
C LEU A 134 -31.57 10.77 -80.19
N ILE A 135 -31.73 10.40 -78.91
CA ILE A 135 -30.96 9.30 -78.31
C ILE A 135 -31.28 7.98 -79.04
N ILE A 136 -32.55 7.66 -79.28
CA ILE A 136 -32.96 6.45 -80.01
C ILE A 136 -32.42 6.48 -81.45
N GLU A 137 -32.42 7.63 -82.11
CA GLU A 137 -31.85 7.79 -83.45
C GLU A 137 -30.34 7.50 -83.46
N ILE A 138 -29.58 8.06 -82.53
CA ILE A 138 -28.14 7.78 -82.35
C ILE A 138 -27.92 6.28 -82.13
N LEU A 139 -28.67 5.65 -81.22
CA LEU A 139 -28.52 4.23 -80.89
C LEU A 139 -28.82 3.31 -82.06
N ARG A 140 -29.84 3.63 -82.87
CA ARG A 140 -30.16 2.86 -84.09
C ARG A 140 -29.17 3.09 -85.23
N GLY A 141 -28.52 4.26 -85.28
CA GLY A 141 -27.55 4.64 -86.30
C GLY A 141 -26.11 4.15 -86.03
N CYS A 142 -25.79 3.77 -84.80
CA CYS A 142 -24.47 3.27 -84.39
C CYS A 142 -24.29 1.76 -84.66
N LYS A 143 -23.05 1.34 -84.92
CA LYS A 143 -22.67 -0.08 -85.13
C LYS A 143 -22.37 -0.82 -83.82
N ASN A 144 -21.95 -0.12 -82.77
CA ASN A 144 -21.59 -0.71 -81.49
C ASN A 144 -21.76 0.27 -80.31
N ARG A 145 -21.73 -0.25 -79.08
CA ARG A 145 -21.93 0.52 -77.83
C ARG A 145 -20.86 1.60 -77.63
N SER A 146 -19.62 1.35 -78.07
CA SER A 146 -18.52 2.31 -77.94
C SER A 146 -18.75 3.56 -78.79
N GLN A 147 -19.23 3.38 -80.03
CA GLN A 147 -19.57 4.47 -80.93
C GLN A 147 -20.72 5.32 -80.39
N ALA A 148 -21.76 4.68 -79.82
CA ALA A 148 -22.85 5.39 -79.17
C ALA A 148 -22.38 6.19 -77.95
N LYS A 149 -21.52 5.60 -77.10
CA LYS A 149 -20.94 6.30 -75.95
C LYS A 149 -20.11 7.51 -76.39
N ASP A 150 -19.27 7.37 -77.41
CA ASP A 150 -18.43 8.46 -77.94
C ASP A 150 -19.28 9.60 -78.53
N CYS A 151 -20.38 9.28 -79.23
CA CYS A 151 -21.32 10.28 -79.71
C CYS A 151 -22.01 11.04 -78.57
N LEU A 152 -22.42 10.35 -77.50
CA LEU A 152 -23.06 11.00 -76.34
C LEU A 152 -22.09 11.88 -75.55
N VAL A 153 -20.83 11.46 -75.41
CA VAL A 153 -19.83 12.18 -74.62
C VAL A 153 -19.21 13.34 -75.40
N ASN A 154 -18.80 13.10 -76.65
CA ASN A 154 -17.98 14.02 -77.43
C ASN A 154 -18.71 14.66 -78.62
N GLY A 155 -19.98 14.30 -78.87
CA GLY A 155 -20.70 14.76 -80.06
C GLY A 155 -20.13 14.21 -81.37
N ASN A 156 -19.38 13.09 -81.32
CA ASN A 156 -18.79 12.52 -82.52
C ASN A 156 -19.84 11.84 -83.42
N VAL A 157 -20.22 12.52 -84.48
CA VAL A 157 -21.23 12.07 -85.46
C VAL A 157 -20.64 11.27 -86.64
N LYS A 158 -19.33 10.96 -86.62
CA LYS A 158 -18.68 10.21 -87.70
C LYS A 158 -19.21 8.77 -87.76
N ASP A 159 -19.49 8.32 -88.98
CA ASP A 159 -19.95 6.96 -89.27
C ASP A 159 -21.26 6.54 -88.56
N ILE A 160 -22.10 7.51 -88.19
CA ILE A 160 -23.45 7.31 -87.65
C ILE A 160 -24.48 7.73 -88.69
N ASN A 161 -25.45 6.85 -88.95
CA ASN A 161 -26.53 7.10 -89.89
C ASN A 161 -27.68 7.87 -89.21
N PHE A 162 -27.87 9.13 -89.59
CA PHE A 162 -28.98 9.98 -89.13
C PHE A 162 -30.08 10.07 -90.20
N LYS A 163 -31.34 10.22 -89.75
CA LYS A 163 -32.52 10.43 -90.60
C LYS A 163 -32.61 11.85 -91.13
N SER A 164 -32.06 12.82 -90.41
CA SER A 164 -32.11 14.23 -90.77
C SER A 164 -30.80 14.95 -90.45
N GLU A 165 -30.48 15.98 -91.24
CA GLU A 165 -29.32 16.84 -90.98
C GLU A 165 -29.48 17.64 -89.68
N THR A 166 -30.73 17.90 -89.27
CA THR A 166 -31.06 18.52 -87.99
C THR A 166 -30.68 17.64 -86.80
N SER A 167 -30.98 16.33 -86.85
CA SER A 167 -30.58 15.37 -85.82
C SER A 167 -29.05 15.23 -85.74
N ARG A 168 -28.37 15.23 -86.88
CA ARG A 168 -26.89 15.20 -86.94
C ARG A 168 -26.27 16.42 -86.25
N LYS A 169 -26.77 17.62 -86.54
CA LYS A 169 -26.29 18.85 -85.87
C LYS A 169 -26.59 18.84 -84.37
N ALA A 170 -27.78 18.40 -83.96
CA ALA A 170 -28.14 18.29 -82.55
C ALA A 170 -27.24 17.28 -81.80
N ALA A 171 -26.95 16.13 -82.41
CA ALA A 171 -26.05 15.12 -81.85
C ALA A 171 -24.61 15.65 -81.69
N SER A 172 -24.14 16.49 -82.62
CA SER A 172 -22.79 17.07 -82.54
C SER A 172 -22.59 18.05 -81.38
N GLY A 173 -23.67 18.59 -80.80
CA GLY A 173 -23.63 19.45 -79.62
C GLY A 173 -23.81 18.71 -78.30
N LEU A 174 -23.84 17.38 -78.29
CA LEU A 174 -24.00 16.60 -77.06
C LEU A 174 -22.66 16.49 -76.31
N HIS A 175 -22.73 16.79 -75.02
CA HIS A 175 -21.61 16.77 -74.09
C HIS A 175 -22.05 16.17 -72.75
N PHE A 176 -22.30 14.86 -72.72
CA PHE A 176 -22.53 14.13 -71.48
C PHE A 176 -21.23 13.68 -70.85
N THR A 177 -21.17 13.53 -69.52
CA THR A 177 -20.02 12.87 -68.90
C THR A 177 -20.00 11.38 -69.22
N GLU A 178 -18.85 10.72 -69.07
CA GLU A 178 -18.76 9.28 -69.30
C GLU A 178 -19.73 8.46 -68.42
N ARG A 179 -19.95 8.90 -67.18
CA ARG A 179 -20.87 8.27 -66.23
C ARG A 179 -22.32 8.46 -66.67
N GLN A 180 -22.68 9.67 -67.08
CA GLN A 180 -24.00 9.97 -67.64
C GLN A 180 -24.28 9.14 -68.89
N ALA A 181 -23.37 9.13 -69.87
CA ALA A 181 -23.53 8.37 -71.10
C ALA A 181 -23.70 6.86 -70.82
N SER A 182 -22.92 6.32 -69.88
CA SER A 182 -23.05 4.91 -69.49
C SER A 182 -24.42 4.61 -68.86
N ALA A 183 -24.91 5.50 -67.98
CA ALA A 183 -26.22 5.38 -67.36
C ALA A 183 -27.38 5.52 -68.38
N ILE A 184 -27.25 6.41 -69.36
CA ILE A 184 -28.23 6.59 -70.46
C ILE A 184 -28.32 5.31 -71.29
N LEU A 185 -27.19 4.69 -71.62
CA LEU A 185 -27.15 3.42 -72.37
C LEU A 185 -27.77 2.24 -71.60
N GLU A 186 -27.87 2.35 -70.28
CA GLU A 186 -28.46 1.33 -69.39
C GLU A 186 -29.92 1.64 -69.03
N LEU A 187 -30.47 2.75 -69.55
CA LEU A 187 -31.85 3.15 -69.33
C LEU A 187 -32.80 2.10 -69.93
N ARG A 188 -33.75 1.64 -69.12
CA ARG A 188 -34.79 0.68 -69.54
C ARG A 188 -36.01 1.43 -70.07
N LEU A 189 -36.62 0.94 -71.15
CA LEU A 189 -37.72 1.62 -71.83
C LEU A 189 -38.89 2.05 -70.94
N TYR A 190 -39.23 1.28 -69.89
CA TYR A 190 -40.31 1.67 -68.96
C TYR A 190 -40.02 2.96 -68.19
N ARG A 191 -38.74 3.37 -68.04
CA ARG A 191 -38.36 4.64 -67.39
C ARG A 191 -38.82 5.87 -68.16
N LEU A 192 -39.29 5.70 -69.40
CA LEU A 192 -39.86 6.77 -70.22
C LEU A 192 -41.34 7.01 -69.93
N ILE A 193 -41.98 6.17 -69.11
CA ILE A 193 -43.36 6.40 -68.67
C ILE A 193 -43.39 7.70 -67.85
N GLY A 194 -44.37 8.56 -68.10
CA GLY A 194 -44.44 9.89 -67.48
C GLY A 194 -44.35 9.87 -65.94
N LEU A 195 -44.94 8.86 -65.28
CA LEU A 195 -44.83 8.68 -63.82
C LEU A 195 -43.40 8.39 -63.35
N GLU A 196 -42.62 7.62 -64.10
CA GLU A 196 -41.23 7.29 -63.78
C GLU A 196 -40.32 8.52 -63.95
N ILE A 197 -40.59 9.34 -64.96
CA ILE A 197 -39.87 10.61 -65.17
C ILE A 197 -40.15 11.58 -64.02
N LEU A 198 -41.42 11.70 -63.60
CA LEU A 198 -41.79 12.52 -62.44
C LEU A 198 -41.14 12.01 -61.15
N GLU A 199 -41.06 10.69 -60.98
CA GLU A 199 -40.35 10.10 -59.84
C GLU A 199 -38.85 10.43 -59.86
N LEU A 200 -38.20 10.33 -61.03
CA LEU A 200 -36.80 10.68 -61.21
C LEU A 200 -36.55 12.17 -60.88
N GLN A 201 -37.42 13.07 -61.35
CA GLN A 201 -37.36 14.50 -61.02
C GLN A 201 -37.52 14.74 -59.51
N LYS A 202 -38.46 14.06 -58.87
CA LYS A 202 -38.65 14.14 -57.41
C LYS A 202 -37.43 13.63 -56.63
N GLN A 203 -36.81 12.54 -57.08
CA GLN A 203 -35.56 12.01 -56.50
C GLN A 203 -34.42 13.01 -56.66
N TYR A 204 -34.31 13.64 -57.84
CA TYR A 204 -33.33 14.68 -58.11
C TYR A 204 -33.49 15.90 -57.18
N GLU A 205 -34.72 16.40 -57.00
CA GLU A 205 -35.00 17.47 -56.03
C GLU A 205 -34.61 17.09 -54.59
N GLN A 206 -34.85 15.84 -54.18
CA GLN A 206 -34.44 15.35 -52.87
C GLN A 206 -32.92 15.30 -52.74
N THR A 207 -32.21 14.85 -53.77
CA THR A 207 -30.75 14.86 -53.81
C THR A 207 -30.20 16.28 -53.72
N LEU A 208 -30.76 17.25 -54.42
CA LEU A 208 -30.38 18.66 -54.29
C LEU A 208 -30.59 19.20 -52.87
N LYS A 209 -31.72 18.88 -52.24
CA LYS A 209 -32.00 19.27 -50.84
C LYS A 209 -30.97 18.69 -49.87
N LYS A 210 -30.61 17.41 -50.03
CA LYS A 210 -29.58 16.76 -49.21
C LYS A 210 -28.20 17.37 -49.42
N ILE A 211 -27.81 17.66 -50.67
CA ILE A 211 -26.53 18.31 -50.97
C ILE A 211 -26.46 19.67 -50.25
N ALA A 212 -27.50 20.49 -50.37
CA ALA A 212 -27.55 21.79 -49.70
C ALA A 212 -27.49 21.66 -48.16
N GLU A 213 -28.17 20.66 -47.59
CA GLU A 213 -28.11 20.36 -46.16
C GLU A 213 -26.68 19.96 -45.73
N TYR A 214 -26.04 19.04 -46.46
CA TYR A 214 -24.71 18.55 -46.13
C TYR A 214 -23.64 19.63 -46.30
N GLU A 215 -23.73 20.45 -47.35
CA GLU A 215 -22.86 21.60 -47.55
C GLU A 215 -23.03 22.63 -46.43
N LYS A 216 -24.27 22.89 -45.98
CA LYS A 216 -24.53 23.77 -44.83
C LYS A 216 -23.93 23.21 -43.54
N ILE A 217 -24.05 21.90 -43.32
CA ILE A 217 -23.48 21.23 -42.15
C ILE A 217 -21.95 21.34 -42.15
N LEU A 218 -21.30 21.06 -43.29
CA LEU A 218 -19.85 21.13 -43.44
C LEU A 218 -19.31 22.57 -43.41
N GLY A 219 -20.06 23.54 -43.93
CA GLY A 219 -19.65 24.94 -44.01
C GLY A 219 -19.94 25.77 -42.74
N SER A 220 -20.77 25.27 -41.81
CA SER A 220 -21.13 25.98 -40.58
C SER A 220 -20.86 25.15 -39.33
N ARG A 221 -19.92 25.64 -38.50
CA ARG A 221 -19.64 25.03 -37.19
C ARG A 221 -20.89 24.94 -36.31
N THR A 222 -21.79 25.91 -36.38
CA THR A 222 -23.05 25.90 -35.63
C THR A 222 -24.00 24.82 -36.11
N ALA A 223 -24.12 24.61 -37.43
CA ALA A 223 -24.93 23.54 -37.99
C ALA A 223 -24.38 22.15 -37.57
N MET A 224 -23.06 21.95 -37.70
CA MET A 224 -22.39 20.73 -37.26
C MET A 224 -22.62 20.45 -35.77
N LYS A 225 -22.48 21.48 -34.91
CA LYS A 225 -22.74 21.37 -33.46
C LYS A 225 -24.16 20.88 -33.17
N ASN A 226 -25.16 21.39 -33.89
CA ASN A 226 -26.56 21.02 -33.65
C ASN A 226 -26.84 19.57 -34.01
N VAL A 227 -26.23 19.08 -35.10
CA VAL A 227 -26.31 17.67 -35.51
C VAL A 227 -25.67 16.77 -34.44
N ILE A 228 -24.43 17.06 -34.04
CA ILE A 228 -23.73 16.27 -33.00
C ILE A 228 -24.53 16.27 -31.70
N LYS A 229 -25.11 17.42 -31.31
CA LYS A 229 -25.96 17.52 -30.12
C LYS A 229 -27.20 16.61 -30.23
N LYS A 230 -27.86 16.59 -31.39
CA LYS A 230 -29.03 15.74 -31.64
C LYS A 230 -28.66 14.26 -31.53
N ASP A 231 -27.51 13.88 -32.09
CA ASP A 231 -27.01 12.50 -32.04
C ASP A 231 -26.71 12.08 -30.58
N LEU A 232 -26.03 12.93 -29.81
CA LEU A 232 -25.77 12.68 -28.38
C LEU A 232 -27.07 12.58 -27.54
N GLN A 233 -28.09 13.37 -27.87
CA GLN A 233 -29.39 13.29 -27.22
C GLN A 233 -30.13 11.99 -27.54
N ALA A 234 -30.02 11.50 -28.78
CA ALA A 234 -30.58 10.20 -29.16
C ALA A 234 -29.91 9.06 -28.38
N ILE A 235 -28.57 9.07 -28.31
CA ILE A 235 -27.80 8.11 -27.50
C ILE A 235 -28.23 8.16 -26.03
N LYS A 236 -28.36 9.37 -25.46
CA LYS A 236 -28.84 9.51 -24.08
C LYS A 236 -30.25 8.91 -23.91
N LYS A 237 -31.16 9.12 -24.85
CA LYS A 237 -32.53 8.60 -24.78
C LYS A 237 -32.56 7.06 -24.84
N GLU A 238 -31.69 6.47 -25.64
CA GLU A 238 -31.64 5.01 -25.85
C GLU A 238 -30.94 4.27 -24.71
N TYR A 239 -29.87 4.84 -24.14
CA TYR A 239 -28.97 4.13 -23.21
C TYR A 239 -28.95 4.68 -21.78
N ALA A 240 -29.78 5.67 -21.42
CA ALA A 240 -29.78 6.22 -20.06
C ALA A 240 -30.26 5.19 -19.03
N LEU A 241 -29.49 5.04 -17.95
CA LEU A 241 -29.84 4.26 -16.77
C LEU A 241 -29.85 5.17 -15.53
N PRO A 242 -30.70 4.92 -14.53
CA PRO A 242 -30.66 5.64 -13.28
C PRO A 242 -29.33 5.42 -12.56
N ARG A 243 -28.93 6.41 -11.75
CA ARG A 243 -27.71 6.34 -10.95
C ARG A 243 -27.82 5.24 -9.91
N LYS A 244 -26.82 4.35 -9.84
CA LYS A 244 -26.77 3.25 -8.85
C LYS A 244 -26.12 3.64 -7.52
N THR A 245 -25.17 4.58 -7.54
CA THR A 245 -24.41 4.99 -6.36
C THR A 245 -24.94 6.29 -5.78
N VAL A 246 -24.87 6.45 -4.46
CA VAL A 246 -25.18 7.71 -3.77
C VAL A 246 -23.87 8.44 -3.43
N ILE A 247 -23.86 9.77 -3.50
CA ILE A 247 -22.74 10.60 -3.03
C ILE A 247 -23.25 11.38 -1.83
N GLU A 248 -22.63 11.18 -0.68
CA GLU A 248 -22.98 11.83 0.58
C GLU A 248 -21.71 12.28 1.30
N ASP A 249 -21.80 13.40 2.04
CA ASP A 249 -20.75 13.84 2.94
C ASP A 249 -20.84 13.04 4.25
N ALA A 250 -20.34 11.81 4.22
CA ALA A 250 -20.29 10.95 5.40
C ALA A 250 -19.27 11.48 6.42
N LYS A 251 -19.65 11.51 7.70
CA LYS A 251 -18.69 11.73 8.79
C LYS A 251 -17.75 10.53 8.84
N ALA A 252 -16.44 10.78 8.94
CA ALA A 252 -15.47 9.71 9.08
C ALA A 252 -15.82 8.85 10.31
N ALA A 253 -15.84 7.52 10.15
CA ALA A 253 -16.04 6.62 11.29
C ALA A 253 -14.95 6.94 12.34
N VAL A 254 -15.34 7.25 13.57
CA VAL A 254 -14.40 7.42 14.67
C VAL A 254 -14.46 6.16 15.50
N PHE A 255 -13.37 5.41 15.50
CA PHE A 255 -13.19 4.27 16.39
C PHE A 255 -12.01 4.58 17.31
N GLU A 256 -12.33 4.95 18.54
CA GLU A 256 -11.34 5.07 19.61
C GLU A 256 -11.18 3.68 20.22
N GLU A 257 -9.99 3.09 20.03
CA GLU A 257 -9.59 1.91 20.80
C GLU A 257 -9.62 2.30 22.28
N GLU A 258 -10.35 1.54 23.09
CA GLU A 258 -10.29 1.70 24.54
C GLU A 258 -8.84 1.58 24.96
N LYS A 259 -8.25 2.70 25.38
CA LYS A 259 -6.91 2.70 25.95
C LYS A 259 -6.92 1.72 27.11
N VAL A 260 -6.05 0.71 27.01
CA VAL A 260 -5.80 -0.21 28.11
C VAL A 260 -5.50 0.63 29.33
N LYS A 261 -6.26 0.44 30.41
CA LYS A 261 -5.98 1.13 31.67
C LYS A 261 -4.60 0.70 32.13
N GLU A 262 -3.71 1.67 32.27
CA GLU A 262 -2.41 1.47 32.87
C GLU A 262 -2.61 1.05 34.33
N GLN A 263 -2.13 -0.13 34.67
CA GLN A 263 -2.16 -0.67 36.02
C GLN A 263 -0.81 -1.27 36.35
N GLU A 264 -0.38 -1.05 37.59
CA GLU A 264 0.85 -1.63 38.10
C GLU A 264 0.58 -3.10 38.50
N VAL A 265 1.45 -3.99 38.04
CA VAL A 265 1.37 -5.45 38.24
C VAL A 265 2.73 -5.99 38.67
N VAL A 266 2.73 -7.17 39.27
CA VAL A 266 3.97 -7.87 39.65
C VAL A 266 4.22 -9.00 38.67
N PHE A 267 5.34 -8.92 37.97
CA PHE A 267 5.85 -10.02 37.17
C PHE A 267 6.56 -11.03 38.07
N ILE A 268 6.24 -12.31 37.89
CA ILE A 268 6.90 -13.41 38.58
C ILE A 268 7.26 -14.51 37.59
N MET A 269 8.47 -15.04 37.74
CA MET A 269 8.96 -16.19 36.97
C MET A 269 9.68 -17.18 37.85
N ASP A 270 9.31 -18.45 37.73
CA ASP A 270 9.93 -19.55 38.47
C ASP A 270 11.27 -19.99 37.88
N ARG A 271 11.89 -21.00 38.49
CA ARG A 271 13.19 -21.55 38.02
C ARG A 271 13.08 -22.32 36.71
N PHE A 272 11.87 -22.71 36.30
CA PHE A 272 11.59 -23.46 35.08
C PHE A 272 11.13 -22.54 33.94
N GLY A 273 11.09 -21.21 34.16
CA GLY A 273 10.69 -20.23 33.14
C GLY A 273 9.18 -20.00 33.02
N TYR A 274 8.37 -20.55 33.93
CA TYR A 274 6.93 -20.24 33.93
C TYR A 274 6.71 -18.83 34.47
N SER A 275 6.12 -18.00 33.61
CA SER A 275 5.92 -16.58 33.82
C SER A 275 4.45 -16.22 33.88
N LYS A 276 4.11 -15.31 34.79
CA LYS A 276 2.76 -14.74 34.92
C LYS A 276 2.83 -13.37 35.58
N THR A 277 1.74 -12.63 35.48
CA THR A 277 1.54 -11.36 36.20
C THR A 277 0.46 -11.51 37.25
N ILE A 278 0.64 -10.87 38.40
CA ILE A 278 -0.32 -10.86 39.50
C ILE A 278 -0.57 -9.43 39.99
N ASP A 279 -1.71 -9.20 40.63
CA ASP A 279 -2.03 -7.95 41.33
C ASP A 279 -1.05 -7.70 42.49
N ILE A 280 -0.70 -6.43 42.73
CA ILE A 280 0.08 -5.97 43.89
C ILE A 280 -0.54 -6.43 45.20
N ALA A 281 -1.86 -6.33 45.36
CA ALA A 281 -2.53 -6.76 46.58
C ALA A 281 -2.39 -8.27 46.82
N ALA A 282 -2.32 -9.07 45.74
CA ALA A 282 -2.08 -10.51 45.83
C ALA A 282 -0.62 -10.82 46.16
N TYR A 283 0.32 -10.05 45.60
CA TYR A 283 1.74 -10.12 45.90
C TYR A 283 2.03 -9.81 47.38
N GLU A 284 1.54 -8.69 47.90
CA GLU A 284 1.79 -8.25 49.28
C GLU A 284 1.28 -9.25 50.32
N ARG A 285 0.14 -9.89 50.07
CA ARG A 285 -0.41 -10.93 50.95
C ARG A 285 0.39 -12.24 50.95
N ASN A 286 1.15 -12.53 49.90
CA ASN A 286 1.85 -13.81 49.70
C ASN A 286 3.36 -13.62 49.51
N MET A 287 3.94 -12.52 49.99
CA MET A 287 5.30 -12.09 49.67
C MET A 287 6.36 -13.17 49.93
N GLU A 288 6.30 -13.85 51.08
CA GLU A 288 7.24 -14.94 51.42
C GLU A 288 7.14 -16.12 50.45
N ALA A 289 5.92 -16.54 50.11
CA ALA A 289 5.69 -17.64 49.17
C ALA A 289 6.17 -17.27 47.76
N VAL A 290 5.91 -16.03 47.33
CA VAL A 290 6.35 -15.53 46.02
C VAL A 290 7.88 -15.54 45.91
N HIS A 291 8.59 -15.05 46.93
CA HIS A 291 10.07 -15.03 46.94
C HIS A 291 10.70 -16.42 47.04
N ASN A 292 10.04 -17.38 47.70
CA ASN A 292 10.55 -18.75 47.80
C ASN A 292 10.35 -19.55 46.50
N GLU A 293 9.21 -19.38 45.82
CA GLU A 293 8.84 -20.15 44.63
C GLU A 293 9.43 -19.58 43.33
N ASN A 294 9.68 -18.27 43.27
CA ASN A 294 10.03 -17.57 42.02
C ASN A 294 11.47 -17.02 42.06
N LYS A 295 12.17 -17.10 40.92
CA LYS A 295 13.55 -16.61 40.77
C LYS A 295 13.60 -15.14 40.40
N TYR A 296 12.71 -14.69 39.51
CA TYR A 296 12.67 -13.30 39.04
C TYR A 296 11.34 -12.65 39.41
N ILE A 297 11.43 -11.53 40.13
CA ILE A 297 10.28 -10.85 40.72
C ILE A 297 10.53 -9.35 40.65
N PHE A 298 9.62 -8.61 40.01
CA PHE A 298 9.65 -7.14 40.02
C PHE A 298 8.27 -6.56 39.69
N LYS A 299 8.05 -5.34 40.16
CA LYS A 299 6.89 -4.52 39.82
C LYS A 299 7.10 -3.86 38.46
N CYS A 300 6.04 -3.71 37.68
CA CYS A 300 6.04 -3.07 36.36
C CYS A 300 4.63 -2.65 35.95
N MET A 301 4.51 -1.81 34.92
CA MET A 301 3.20 -1.49 34.35
C MET A 301 2.76 -2.60 33.38
N ASN A 302 1.46 -2.86 33.28
CA ASN A 302 0.91 -3.80 32.30
C ASN A 302 1.25 -3.42 30.84
N THR A 303 1.53 -2.15 30.57
CA THR A 303 1.94 -1.62 29.27
C THR A 303 3.45 -1.73 29.01
N ASP A 304 4.25 -2.11 30.01
CA ASP A 304 5.71 -2.21 29.88
C ASP A 304 6.13 -3.41 29.01
N LYS A 305 7.43 -3.41 28.69
CA LYS A 305 8.15 -4.55 28.14
C LYS A 305 9.08 -5.13 29.19
N ILE A 306 9.22 -6.45 29.18
CA ILE A 306 10.24 -7.19 29.92
C ILE A 306 11.42 -7.40 28.99
N TYR A 307 12.60 -7.00 29.46
CA TYR A 307 13.87 -7.19 28.79
C TYR A 307 14.58 -8.40 29.40
N ILE A 308 14.86 -9.38 28.55
CA ILE A 308 15.60 -10.60 28.88
C ILE A 308 16.93 -10.52 28.14
N PHE A 309 18.01 -10.30 28.89
CA PHE A 309 19.37 -10.32 28.38
C PHE A 309 19.97 -11.69 28.57
N THR A 310 20.52 -12.26 27.50
CA THR A 310 21.05 -13.61 27.47
C THR A 310 22.57 -13.64 27.39
N ASP A 311 23.16 -14.78 27.75
CA ASP A 311 24.60 -15.03 27.73
C ASP A 311 25.23 -14.94 26.33
N ASN A 312 24.49 -15.31 25.29
CA ASN A 312 24.91 -15.16 23.89
C ASN A 312 24.82 -13.71 23.35
N GLY A 313 24.45 -12.74 24.18
CA GLY A 313 24.44 -11.33 23.83
C GLY A 313 23.18 -10.85 23.11
N ASN A 314 22.08 -11.60 23.17
CA ASN A 314 20.77 -11.16 22.70
C ASN A 314 19.97 -10.45 23.80
N LEU A 315 19.04 -9.61 23.36
CA LEU A 315 17.97 -9.01 24.14
C LEU A 315 16.64 -9.46 23.53
N HIS A 316 15.83 -10.15 24.33
CA HIS A 316 14.47 -10.51 23.99
C HIS A 316 13.51 -9.59 24.73
N GLN A 317 12.52 -9.07 24.00
CA GLN A 317 11.51 -8.14 24.50
C GLN A 317 10.16 -8.81 24.49
N ILE A 318 9.51 -8.87 25.66
CA ILE A 318 8.19 -9.46 25.84
C ILE A 318 7.26 -8.40 26.39
N LYS A 319 6.09 -8.20 25.79
CA LYS A 319 5.11 -7.26 26.34
C LYS A 319 4.47 -7.87 27.57
N VAL A 320 4.34 -7.09 28.65
CA VAL A 320 3.71 -7.57 29.88
C VAL A 320 2.25 -7.99 29.63
N MET A 321 1.55 -7.30 28.71
CA MET A 321 0.20 -7.67 28.25
C MET A 321 0.08 -9.03 27.57
N ASP A 322 1.15 -9.56 26.99
CA ASP A 322 1.12 -10.88 26.35
C ASP A 322 1.21 -12.01 27.39
N LEU A 323 1.54 -11.68 28.65
CA LEU A 323 1.58 -12.62 29.77
C LEU A 323 0.22 -12.74 30.45
N PRO A 324 -0.11 -13.94 30.98
CA PRO A 324 -1.36 -14.17 31.67
C PRO A 324 -1.39 -13.41 33.00
N PHE A 325 -2.43 -12.59 33.20
CA PHE A 325 -2.75 -11.97 34.48
C PHE A 325 -3.66 -12.90 35.29
N THR A 326 -3.14 -13.50 36.35
CA THR A 326 -3.81 -14.60 37.07
C THR A 326 -3.78 -14.41 38.59
N LYS A 327 -4.47 -15.29 39.33
CA LYS A 327 -4.25 -15.38 40.78
C LYS A 327 -2.89 -16.02 41.04
N PHE A 328 -2.34 -15.77 42.23
CA PHE A 328 -1.03 -16.30 42.63
C PHE A 328 -0.92 -17.83 42.53
N ARG A 329 -1.98 -18.59 42.82
CA ARG A 329 -1.97 -20.06 42.79
C ARG A 329 -2.15 -20.66 41.39
N ASP A 330 -2.57 -19.88 40.40
CA ASP A 330 -2.78 -20.37 39.04
C ASP A 330 -1.44 -20.58 38.34
N LYS A 331 -1.35 -21.53 37.40
CA LYS A 331 -0.12 -21.77 36.65
C LYS A 331 0.12 -20.66 35.63
N GLY A 332 1.39 -20.26 35.49
CA GLY A 332 1.83 -19.36 34.43
C GLY A 332 2.00 -20.07 33.09
N VAL A 333 2.57 -19.37 32.13
CA VAL A 333 2.96 -19.92 30.82
C VAL A 333 4.48 -19.93 30.69
N PRO A 334 5.08 -20.91 30.01
CA PRO A 334 6.50 -20.87 29.67
C PRO A 334 6.82 -19.57 28.92
N ILE A 335 7.87 -18.87 29.34
CA ILE A 335 8.27 -17.58 28.74
C ILE A 335 8.65 -17.71 27.26
N ASP A 336 9.14 -18.89 26.87
CA ASP A 336 9.46 -19.31 25.51
C ASP A 336 8.25 -19.22 24.56
N ASN A 337 7.02 -19.43 25.06
CA ASN A 337 5.81 -19.38 24.24
C ASN A 337 5.34 -17.95 23.94
N VAL A 338 5.84 -16.96 24.70
CA VAL A 338 5.38 -15.57 24.62
C VAL A 338 6.38 -14.71 23.83
N GLY A 339 7.66 -15.04 23.94
CA GLY A 339 8.77 -14.36 23.26
C GLY A 339 9.41 -15.19 22.16
N ASN A 340 10.59 -14.71 21.74
CA ASN A 340 11.51 -15.45 20.88
C ASN A 340 12.72 -15.98 21.68
N TYR A 341 12.63 -15.97 23.01
CA TYR A 341 13.68 -16.47 23.89
C TYR A 341 13.59 -18.01 23.92
N ASP A 342 14.74 -18.68 23.87
CA ASP A 342 14.81 -20.14 23.87
C ASP A 342 15.65 -20.64 25.05
N SER A 343 14.97 -21.21 26.05
CA SER A 343 15.58 -21.79 27.24
C SER A 343 16.46 -23.01 26.99
N SER A 344 16.40 -23.63 25.80
CA SER A 344 17.25 -24.78 25.46
C SER A 344 18.67 -24.40 25.03
N GLY A 345 18.87 -23.16 24.57
CA GLY A 345 20.14 -22.67 24.01
C GLY A 345 20.64 -21.34 24.57
N GLU A 346 19.83 -20.61 25.33
CA GLU A 346 20.16 -19.29 25.88
C GLU A 346 19.96 -19.26 27.40
N ASN A 347 20.90 -18.66 28.13
CA ASN A 347 20.78 -18.47 29.57
C ASN A 347 20.48 -17.01 29.92
N ILE A 348 19.53 -16.78 30.82
CA ILE A 348 19.18 -15.44 31.29
C ILE A 348 20.25 -14.91 32.23
N VAL A 349 20.94 -13.86 31.79
CA VAL A 349 21.95 -13.14 32.59
C VAL A 349 21.31 -12.03 33.40
N PHE A 350 20.42 -11.25 32.79
CA PHE A 350 19.72 -10.15 33.46
C PHE A 350 18.31 -10.00 32.92
N LEU A 351 17.36 -9.74 33.82
CA LEU A 351 15.96 -9.65 33.49
C LEU A 351 15.31 -8.54 34.30
N SER A 352 14.65 -7.61 33.61
CA SER A 352 13.95 -6.48 34.23
C SER A 352 12.85 -5.95 33.32
N ALA A 353 11.84 -5.29 33.90
CA ALA A 353 10.99 -4.39 33.14
C ALA A 353 11.81 -3.22 32.59
N ALA A 354 11.50 -2.79 31.37
CA ALA A 354 12.10 -1.65 30.71
C ALA A 354 11.94 -0.38 31.55
N GLY A 355 10.73 -0.14 32.10
CA GLY A 355 10.43 1.00 32.96
C GLY A 355 11.34 1.11 34.20
N ASN A 356 11.80 -0.02 34.74
CA ASN A 356 12.66 -0.06 35.94
C ASN A 356 14.13 0.31 35.67
N ILE A 357 14.53 0.31 34.40
CA ILE A 357 15.91 0.58 33.97
C ILE A 357 16.00 1.78 33.01
N THR A 358 14.90 2.45 32.72
CA THR A 358 14.87 3.67 31.90
C THR A 358 15.81 4.73 32.49
N GLY A 359 16.70 5.28 31.66
CA GLY A 359 17.65 6.32 32.04
C GLY A 359 18.85 5.83 32.86
N CYS A 360 18.96 4.52 33.13
CA CYS A 360 20.11 3.93 33.81
C CYS A 360 21.20 3.50 32.81
N LYS A 361 22.42 3.28 33.31
CA LYS A 361 23.48 2.60 32.58
C LYS A 361 23.60 1.16 33.08
N LEU A 362 23.72 0.22 32.16
CA LEU A 362 23.98 -1.18 32.46
C LEU A 362 25.46 -1.47 32.24
N LEU A 363 26.11 -2.08 33.23
CA LEU A 363 27.45 -2.63 33.10
C LEU A 363 27.36 -4.00 32.45
N PHE A 364 27.93 -4.14 31.26
CA PHE A 364 28.10 -5.41 30.57
C PHE A 364 29.49 -5.95 30.88
N VAL A 365 29.58 -7.21 31.32
CA VAL A 365 30.85 -7.92 31.53
C VAL A 365 30.83 -9.26 30.81
N THR A 366 31.85 -9.54 30.00
CA THR A 366 32.02 -10.83 29.33
C THR A 366 32.94 -11.78 30.11
N LYS A 367 32.88 -13.08 29.81
CA LYS A 367 33.74 -14.10 30.42
C LYS A 367 35.22 -13.85 30.13
N GLN A 368 35.55 -13.27 28.98
CA GLN A 368 36.92 -12.83 28.65
C GLN A 368 37.35 -11.53 29.35
N GLY A 369 36.52 -10.96 30.24
CA GLY A 369 36.86 -9.80 31.05
C GLY A 369 36.73 -8.46 30.34
N MET A 370 35.98 -8.41 29.23
CA MET A 370 35.64 -7.15 28.55
C MET A 370 34.44 -6.49 29.23
N MET A 371 34.53 -5.18 29.44
CA MET A 371 33.55 -4.40 30.18
C MET A 371 33.18 -3.10 29.48
N LYS A 372 31.92 -2.70 29.59
CA LYS A 372 31.42 -1.41 29.10
C LYS A 372 30.15 -1.00 29.84
N LEU A 373 29.92 0.30 29.90
CA LEU A 373 28.62 0.85 30.27
C LEU A 373 27.79 1.07 28.99
N VAL A 374 26.53 0.65 29.00
CA VAL A 374 25.59 0.86 27.90
C VAL A 374 24.35 1.57 28.44
N ASP A 375 23.96 2.65 27.76
CA ASP A 375 22.73 3.37 28.07
C ASP A 375 21.50 2.54 27.70
N THR A 376 20.48 2.51 28.56
CA THR A 376 19.28 1.70 28.30
C THR A 376 18.45 2.18 27.12
N SER A 377 18.58 3.43 26.68
CA SER A 377 17.96 3.94 25.45
C SER A 377 18.40 3.20 24.19
N GLU A 378 19.60 2.60 24.17
CA GLU A 378 20.10 1.78 23.05
C GLU A 378 19.26 0.50 22.82
N PHE A 379 18.45 0.12 23.81
CA PHE A 379 17.60 -1.08 23.78
C PHE A 379 16.15 -0.80 23.37
N GLU A 380 15.76 0.47 23.20
CA GLU A 380 14.44 0.83 22.70
C GLU A 380 14.30 0.43 21.22
N ALA A 381 13.64 -0.70 20.98
CA ALA A 381 13.41 -1.19 19.63
C ALA A 381 12.01 -1.78 19.47
N SER A 382 11.49 -1.73 18.24
CA SER A 382 10.20 -2.35 17.88
C SER A 382 10.30 -3.86 17.66
N LYS A 383 11.50 -4.39 17.40
CA LYS A 383 11.75 -5.82 17.17
C LYS A 383 11.68 -6.61 18.49
N LYS A 384 11.13 -7.83 18.43
CA LYS A 384 11.08 -8.75 19.58
C LYS A 384 12.46 -9.22 20.05
N THR A 385 13.42 -9.34 19.14
CA THR A 385 14.81 -9.74 19.46
C THR A 385 15.78 -8.75 18.85
N VAL A 386 16.80 -8.35 19.63
CA VAL A 386 17.84 -7.40 19.23
C VAL A 386 19.18 -7.87 19.81
N ALA A 387 20.29 -7.67 19.09
CA ALA A 387 21.61 -7.88 19.68
C ALA A 387 21.85 -6.84 20.79
N ALA A 388 22.07 -7.32 22.02
CA ALA A 388 22.40 -6.50 23.18
C ALA A 388 23.90 -6.14 23.20
N THR A 389 24.75 -7.02 22.71
CA THR A 389 26.18 -6.77 22.54
C THR A 389 26.76 -7.59 21.40
N LYS A 390 27.86 -7.10 20.81
CA LYS A 390 28.69 -7.93 19.94
C LYS A 390 29.70 -8.68 20.80
N LEU A 391 29.72 -10.00 20.69
CA LEU A 391 30.69 -10.87 21.35
C LEU A 391 31.80 -11.28 20.37
N ALA A 392 32.98 -11.58 20.90
CA ALA A 392 34.05 -12.21 20.14
C ALA A 392 33.78 -13.72 20.01
N ASP A 393 34.48 -14.38 19.07
CA ASP A 393 34.33 -15.82 18.87
C ASP A 393 34.66 -16.60 20.16
N GLY A 394 33.71 -17.37 20.66
CA GLY A 394 33.82 -18.16 21.89
C GLY A 394 33.68 -17.35 23.20
N ASP A 395 33.30 -16.07 23.15
CA ASP A 395 32.98 -15.28 24.34
C ASP A 395 31.49 -15.35 24.69
N SER A 396 31.15 -15.12 25.97
CA SER A 396 29.77 -15.03 26.45
C SER A 396 29.66 -13.95 27.52
N ILE A 397 28.46 -13.44 27.76
CA ILE A 397 28.23 -12.51 28.88
C ILE A 397 28.33 -13.28 30.20
N ALA A 398 29.10 -12.73 31.14
CA ALA A 398 29.20 -13.22 32.51
C ALA A 398 28.17 -12.52 33.42
N ALA A 399 28.06 -11.19 33.32
CA ALA A 399 27.15 -10.42 34.14
C ALA A 399 26.64 -9.17 33.42
N ILE A 400 25.38 -8.81 33.70
CA ILE A 400 24.82 -7.49 33.40
C ILE A 400 24.24 -6.94 34.69
N LEU A 401 24.71 -5.75 35.08
CA LEU A 401 24.35 -5.14 36.35
C LEU A 401 23.83 -3.71 36.13
N LYS A 402 22.79 -3.34 36.87
CA LYS A 402 22.28 -1.97 36.92
C LYS A 402 23.24 -1.12 37.76
N THR A 403 23.65 0.04 37.25
CA THR A 403 24.63 0.92 37.89
C THR A 403 24.01 2.25 38.33
N ASP A 404 24.71 2.96 39.22
CA ASP A 404 24.43 4.36 39.59
C ASP A 404 25.12 5.38 38.66
N ALA A 405 25.83 4.91 37.62
CA ALA A 405 26.70 5.75 36.82
C ALA A 405 25.92 6.80 36.01
N THR A 406 26.34 8.05 36.14
CA THR A 406 25.91 9.16 35.28
C THR A 406 27.05 9.55 34.35
N VAL A 407 26.70 10.04 33.15
CA VAL A 407 27.68 10.54 32.18
C VAL A 407 27.38 11.99 31.89
N GLU A 408 28.30 12.87 32.25
CA GLU A 408 28.24 14.29 31.97
C GLU A 408 29.16 14.61 30.79
N VAL A 409 28.63 15.38 29.84
CA VAL A 409 29.38 15.79 28.65
C VAL A 409 29.82 17.22 28.83
N TYR A 410 31.13 17.44 28.95
CA TYR A 410 31.72 18.76 29.08
C TYR A 410 32.28 19.21 27.72
N SER A 411 31.78 20.32 27.19
CA SER A 411 32.38 20.94 26.01
C SER A 411 33.61 21.76 26.42
N ARG A 412 34.79 21.30 26.03
CA ARG A 412 36.05 22.00 26.23
C ARG A 412 36.39 22.83 24.98
N PHE A 413 36.59 24.13 25.18
CA PHE A 413 37.13 25.01 24.15
C PHE A 413 38.65 24.91 24.14
N ASN A 414 39.19 24.46 23.02
CA ASN A 414 40.63 24.39 22.80
C ASN A 414 41.19 25.74 22.36
N TYR A 415 42.48 25.95 22.61
CA TYR A 415 43.19 27.19 22.28
C TYR A 415 43.25 27.47 20.76
N ASP A 416 43.03 26.45 19.93
CA ASP A 416 42.96 26.54 18.46
C ASP A 416 41.56 26.89 17.93
N GLY A 417 40.59 27.12 18.82
CA GLY A 417 39.20 27.42 18.48
C GLY A 417 38.34 26.19 18.19
N SER A 418 38.88 24.97 18.30
CA SER A 418 38.08 23.75 18.22
C SER A 418 37.34 23.46 19.53
N MET A 419 36.20 22.79 19.42
CA MET A 419 35.46 22.27 20.58
C MET A 419 35.65 20.76 20.66
N THR A 420 36.08 20.26 21.80
CA THR A 420 36.13 18.83 22.11
C THR A 420 35.16 18.51 23.24
N GLU A 421 34.41 17.44 23.11
CA GLU A 421 33.51 16.95 24.17
C GLU A 421 34.27 15.91 24.99
N ASP A 422 34.41 16.17 26.29
CA ASP A 422 34.97 15.25 27.26
C ASP A 422 33.80 14.60 28.04
N GLU A 423 33.61 13.29 27.85
CA GLU A 423 32.66 12.50 28.65
C GLU A 423 33.28 12.16 30.01
N VAL A 424 32.66 12.63 31.09
CA VAL A 424 33.05 12.31 32.47
C VAL A 424 32.01 11.36 33.06
N ILE A 425 32.49 10.23 33.58
CA ILE A 425 31.64 9.22 34.22
C ILE A 425 31.73 9.42 35.72
N GLU A 426 30.59 9.68 36.35
CA GLU A 426 30.49 9.80 37.80
C GLU A 426 29.75 8.60 38.37
N SER A 427 30.30 8.01 39.43
CA SER A 427 29.71 6.87 40.14
C SER A 427 30.33 6.75 41.52
N SER A 428 29.53 6.34 42.50
CA SER A 428 29.99 6.01 43.84
C SER A 428 30.36 4.53 44.01
N GLN A 429 30.20 3.73 42.95
CA GLN A 429 30.36 2.29 42.96
C GLN A 429 31.77 1.86 42.53
N ASN A 430 32.22 0.77 43.15
CA ASN A 430 33.39 0.03 42.73
C ASN A 430 32.96 -1.30 42.10
N VAL A 431 33.67 -1.71 41.06
CA VAL A 431 33.52 -3.02 40.44
C VAL A 431 34.47 -4.00 41.10
N VAL A 432 33.94 -5.13 41.56
CA VAL A 432 34.73 -6.27 42.01
C VAL A 432 34.50 -7.44 41.08
N VAL A 433 35.59 -7.95 40.50
CA VAL A 433 35.57 -9.05 39.55
C VAL A 433 36.22 -10.26 40.19
N ARG A 434 35.56 -11.40 40.11
CA ARG A 434 36.07 -12.71 40.52
C ARG A 434 36.29 -13.58 39.29
N THR A 435 37.46 -14.21 39.19
CA THR A 435 37.73 -15.24 38.18
C THR A 435 37.49 -16.65 38.74
N GLU A 436 37.31 -17.63 37.87
CA GLU A 436 37.15 -19.04 38.27
C GLU A 436 38.33 -19.53 39.12
N ASN A 437 39.55 -19.06 38.84
CA ASN A 437 40.75 -19.37 39.61
C ASN A 437 40.89 -18.64 40.96
N GLY A 438 39.86 -17.92 41.41
CA GLY A 438 39.84 -17.25 42.71
C GLY A 438 40.68 -15.98 42.76
N VAL A 439 40.87 -15.33 41.61
CA VAL A 439 41.51 -14.03 41.51
C VAL A 439 40.45 -12.95 41.64
N PHE A 440 40.70 -11.98 42.53
CA PHE A 440 39.81 -10.86 42.73
C PHE A 440 40.49 -9.54 42.33
N LEU A 441 39.73 -8.66 41.68
CA LEU A 441 40.18 -7.31 41.35
C LEU A 441 39.08 -6.31 41.69
N LYS A 442 39.42 -5.27 42.46
CA LYS A 442 38.55 -4.15 42.81
C LYS A 442 39.06 -2.85 42.20
N PHE A 443 38.22 -2.14 41.46
CA PHE A 443 38.55 -0.84 40.85
C PHE A 443 37.30 0.05 40.73
N PRO A 444 37.44 1.38 40.59
CA PRO A 444 36.31 2.29 40.45
C PRO A 444 35.51 2.04 39.17
N LEU A 445 34.17 2.13 39.23
CA LEU A 445 33.32 1.99 38.04
C LEU A 445 33.61 3.07 36.98
N THR A 446 34.09 4.24 37.42
CA THR A 446 34.46 5.38 36.56
C THR A 446 35.60 5.06 35.57
N GLU A 447 36.37 3.99 35.79
CA GLU A 447 37.39 3.54 34.81
C GLU A 447 36.79 2.81 33.59
N ILE A 448 35.51 2.43 33.64
CA ILE A 448 34.81 1.73 32.56
C ILE A 448 34.08 2.74 31.68
N PRO A 449 34.41 2.85 30.39
CA PRO A 449 33.78 3.83 29.52
C PRO A 449 32.36 3.43 29.13
N GLN A 450 31.54 4.45 28.89
CA GLN A 450 30.31 4.28 28.14
C GLN A 450 30.60 3.96 26.68
N LYS A 451 29.89 2.99 26.12
CA LYS A 451 29.95 2.61 24.72
C LYS A 451 28.56 2.24 24.20
N LYS A 452 28.39 2.34 22.88
CA LYS A 452 27.21 1.81 22.19
C LYS A 452 27.16 0.29 22.30
N LYS A 453 25.96 -0.28 22.17
CA LYS A 453 25.74 -1.72 22.30
C LYS A 453 26.60 -2.58 21.37
N ASN A 454 26.93 -2.14 20.17
CA ASN A 454 27.74 -2.91 19.21
C ASN A 454 29.26 -2.88 19.47
N ALA A 455 29.74 -2.05 20.40
CA ALA A 455 31.16 -1.97 20.72
C ALA A 455 31.57 -3.11 21.68
N VAL A 456 32.82 -3.58 21.60
CA VAL A 456 33.32 -4.67 22.45
C VAL A 456 33.54 -4.23 23.91
N GLY A 457 33.93 -2.97 24.14
CA GLY A 457 34.26 -2.45 25.47
C GLY A 457 35.77 -2.40 25.72
N VAL A 458 36.16 -2.28 26.99
CA VAL A 458 37.57 -2.26 27.43
C VAL A 458 37.85 -3.44 28.34
N ARG A 459 39.12 -3.82 28.47
CA ARG A 459 39.51 -4.89 29.39
C ARG A 459 39.42 -4.41 30.84
N GLY A 460 38.63 -5.11 31.65
CA GLY A 460 38.46 -4.85 33.08
C GLY A 460 39.49 -5.57 33.95
N ILE A 461 39.81 -6.82 33.63
CA ILE A 461 40.80 -7.63 34.35
C ILE A 461 41.75 -8.33 33.36
N LYS A 462 43.02 -8.47 33.74
CA LYS A 462 44.00 -9.24 32.96
C LYS A 462 43.98 -10.71 33.37
N LEU A 463 43.24 -11.51 32.61
CA LEU A 463 43.10 -12.95 32.82
C LEU A 463 44.39 -13.71 32.48
N VAL A 464 44.64 -14.79 33.22
CA VAL A 464 45.68 -15.78 32.89
C VAL A 464 45.12 -16.72 31.81
N LYS A 465 45.99 -17.46 31.12
CA LYS A 465 45.57 -18.43 30.10
C LYS A 465 44.56 -19.41 30.70
N ASP A 466 43.45 -19.63 29.99
CA ASP A 466 42.35 -20.53 30.36
C ASP A 466 41.57 -20.12 31.64
N ASP A 467 41.69 -18.85 32.09
CA ASP A 467 40.90 -18.27 33.18
C ASP A 467 39.77 -17.40 32.61
N THR A 468 38.61 -17.41 33.26
CA THR A 468 37.42 -16.63 32.87
C THR A 468 36.83 -15.89 34.07
N VAL A 469 36.10 -14.82 33.78
CA VAL A 469 35.29 -14.13 34.79
C VAL A 469 34.12 -15.04 35.19
N ASP A 470 33.98 -15.24 36.49
CA ASP A 470 32.97 -16.08 37.12
C ASP A 470 31.84 -15.23 37.70
N ASP A 471 32.19 -14.23 38.52
CA ASP A 471 31.22 -13.33 39.18
C ASP A 471 31.68 -11.88 39.15
N VAL A 472 30.71 -10.96 39.16
CA VAL A 472 30.94 -9.51 39.20
C VAL A 472 30.00 -8.88 40.21
N TYR A 473 30.55 -8.02 41.06
CA TYR A 473 29.82 -7.29 42.08
C TYR A 473 30.00 -5.77 41.88
N LEU A 474 28.92 -5.03 42.11
CA LEU A 474 28.96 -3.57 42.27
C LEU A 474 28.79 -3.26 43.75
N ILE A 475 29.69 -2.45 44.30
CA ILE A 475 29.75 -2.18 45.74
C ILE A 475 29.79 -0.67 45.94
N GLY A 476 28.83 -0.13 46.68
CA GLY A 476 28.86 1.26 47.13
C GLY A 476 29.96 1.51 48.18
N ASN A 477 30.38 2.77 48.34
CA ASN A 477 31.47 3.14 49.26
C ASN A 477 31.24 2.76 50.75
N THR A 478 30.02 2.43 51.15
CA THR A 478 29.64 2.12 52.55
C THR A 478 28.96 0.77 52.73
N GLU A 479 28.98 -0.12 51.73
CA GLU A 479 28.33 -1.43 51.82
C GLU A 479 29.31 -2.52 52.23
N ASP A 480 29.02 -3.20 53.35
CA ASP A 480 29.70 -4.42 53.78
C ASP A 480 29.20 -5.60 52.94
N VAL A 481 29.70 -5.71 51.72
CA VAL A 481 29.42 -6.85 50.83
C VAL A 481 30.47 -7.93 51.07
N SER A 482 30.04 -9.12 51.45
CA SER A 482 30.90 -10.29 51.56
C SER A 482 30.42 -11.41 50.63
N THR A 483 31.36 -12.19 50.12
CA THR A 483 31.09 -13.37 49.28
C THR A 483 31.82 -14.57 49.84
N GLU A 484 31.23 -15.75 49.75
CA GLU A 484 31.91 -17.00 50.10
C GLU A 484 32.65 -17.55 48.89
N TYR A 485 33.94 -17.86 49.06
CA TYR A 485 34.73 -18.56 48.07
C TYR A 485 35.48 -19.71 48.76
N CYS A 486 35.26 -20.93 48.28
CA CYS A 486 35.83 -22.16 48.83
C CYS A 486 35.72 -22.28 50.38
N GLY A 487 34.56 -21.91 50.94
CA GLY A 487 34.30 -22.01 52.39
C GLY A 487 34.90 -20.90 53.25
N LYS A 488 35.49 -19.86 52.65
CA LYS A 488 35.92 -18.63 53.36
C LYS A 488 35.07 -17.44 52.95
N THR A 489 34.62 -16.68 53.94
CA THR A 489 33.96 -15.39 53.74
C THR A 489 35.01 -14.33 53.39
N ILE A 490 34.89 -13.73 52.22
CA ILE A 490 35.75 -12.65 51.73
C ILE A 490 34.94 -11.35 51.82
N ASP A 491 35.46 -10.39 52.58
CA ASP A 491 34.94 -9.03 52.64
C ASP A 491 35.42 -8.24 51.41
N LEU A 492 34.49 -7.95 50.49
CA LEU A 492 34.76 -7.23 49.26
C LEU A 492 34.92 -5.71 49.50
N GLY A 493 34.37 -5.20 50.60
CA GLY A 493 34.53 -3.82 51.05
C GLY A 493 35.98 -3.51 51.40
N ARG A 494 36.64 -4.40 52.14
CA ARG A 494 38.04 -4.25 52.61
C ARG A 494 39.11 -4.55 51.58
N MET A 495 38.73 -4.98 50.38
CA MET A 495 39.68 -5.23 49.29
C MET A 495 40.43 -3.95 48.88
N LYS A 496 41.72 -4.10 48.57
CA LYS A 496 42.54 -2.99 48.05
C LYS A 496 42.03 -2.57 46.68
N LEU A 497 41.83 -1.27 46.54
CA LEU A 497 41.50 -0.64 45.27
C LEU A 497 42.75 -0.63 44.37
N ALA A 498 42.56 -1.03 43.12
CA ALA A 498 43.57 -1.06 42.08
C ALA A 498 43.00 -0.41 40.80
N HIS A 499 43.83 -0.31 39.76
CA HIS A 499 43.36 0.06 38.43
C HIS A 499 42.79 -1.14 37.69
N ARG A 500 41.87 -0.87 36.76
CA ARG A 500 41.43 -1.85 35.77
C ARG A 500 42.62 -2.37 34.97
N ASP A 501 42.43 -3.51 34.32
CA ASP A 501 43.44 -4.14 33.47
C ASP A 501 44.71 -4.61 34.24
N THR A 502 44.56 -4.88 35.53
CA THR A 502 45.60 -5.50 36.35
C THR A 502 45.31 -6.98 36.59
N LYS A 503 46.29 -7.74 37.08
CA LYS A 503 46.17 -9.20 37.29
C LYS A 503 45.34 -9.60 38.52
N GLY A 504 44.83 -8.65 39.30
CA GLY A 504 44.13 -8.92 40.57
C GLY A 504 45.02 -9.60 41.63
N THR A 505 44.40 -9.96 42.75
CA THR A 505 45.03 -10.69 43.85
C THR A 505 44.37 -12.06 43.98
N LYS A 506 45.17 -13.12 43.90
CA LYS A 506 44.68 -14.48 44.17
C LYS A 506 44.48 -14.65 45.66
N VAL A 507 43.26 -14.98 46.07
CA VAL A 507 42.98 -15.30 47.47
C VAL A 507 43.54 -16.69 47.73
N ARG A 508 44.44 -16.81 48.72
CA ARG A 508 44.93 -18.11 49.16
C ARG A 508 43.84 -18.79 49.99
N VAL A 509 43.13 -19.69 49.35
CA VAL A 509 42.23 -20.66 50.00
C VAL A 509 43.05 -21.61 50.84
#